data_AF-A0A7C4ZGT1-F1
#
_entry.id   AF-A0A7C4ZGT1-F1
#
_cell.length_a   1.000
_cell.length_b   1.000
_cell.length_c   1.000
_cell.angle_alpha   90.00
_cell.angle_beta   90.00
_cell.angle_gamma   90.00
#
_symmetry.space_group_name_H-M   'P 1'
#
loop_
_entity.id
_entity.type
_entity.pdbx_description
1 polymer ?
#
loop_
_entity_poly.entity_id
_entity_poly.type
_entity_poly.pdbx_seq_one_letter_code
_entity_poly.pdbx_strand_id
1 'polypeptide(L)' 'MQLKNSITDFIKIDVQGAELDVLIGARNTIKMCKPKILVEVHAIPYVNWRIKNVQRIVEFLMENGVLTISR' A
#
# COMPACT_ATOMS: atom_id res chain seq x y z
N MET A 1 -21.47 7.82 21.49
CA MET A 1 -21.41 7.65 20.03
C MET A 1 -20.57 6.40 19.77
N GLN A 2 -21.21 5.23 19.62
CA GLN A 2 -20.48 4.01 19.23
C GLN A 2 -20.07 4.19 17.76
N LEU A 3 -18.76 4.26 17.52
CA LEU A 3 -18.23 4.11 16.16
C LEU A 3 -18.70 2.74 15.68
N LYS A 4 -19.54 2.72 14.64
CA LYS A 4 -19.86 1.52 13.89
C LYS A 4 -18.51 0.85 13.58
N ASN A 5 -18.34 -0.42 13.92
CA ASN A 5 -17.18 -1.20 13.47
C ASN A 5 -17.24 -1.30 11.93
N SER A 6 -16.83 -0.25 11.23
CA SER A 6 -16.70 -0.24 9.78
C SER A 6 -15.37 -0.91 9.46
N ILE A 7 -15.46 -2.09 8.86
CA ILE A 7 -14.29 -2.77 8.30
C ILE A 7 -13.75 -1.89 7.17
N THR A 8 -12.44 -1.66 7.15
CA THR A 8 -11.81 -0.93 6.05
C THR A 8 -11.77 -1.82 4.82
N ASP A 9 -12.64 -1.55 3.85
CA ASP A 9 -12.74 -2.37 2.65
C ASP A 9 -11.88 -1.84 1.48
N PHE A 10 -11.42 -0.58 1.55
CA PHE A 10 -10.63 0.07 0.51
C PHE A 10 -9.62 1.09 1.09
N ILE A 11 -8.42 1.14 0.50
CA ILE A 11 -7.38 2.13 0.82
C ILE A 11 -6.86 2.74 -0.49
N LYS A 12 -6.85 4.07 -0.58
CA LYS A 12 -6.08 4.81 -1.60
C LYS A 12 -4.80 5.35 -0.96
N ILE A 13 -3.66 5.18 -1.61
CA ILE A 13 -2.35 5.71 -1.21
C ILE A 13 -1.81 6.61 -2.32
N ASP A 14 -1.62 7.88 -1.99
CA ASP A 14 -1.04 8.93 -2.84
C ASP A 14 -0.22 9.85 -1.92
N VAL A 15 1.07 9.54 -1.78
CA VAL A 15 1.94 10.14 -0.75
C VAL A 15 3.35 10.50 -1.27
N GLN A 16 3.48 10.73 -2.58
CA GLN A 16 4.66 11.33 -3.21
C GLN A 16 6.02 10.71 -2.81
N GLY A 17 6.11 9.37 -2.76
CA GLY A 17 7.35 8.62 -2.49
C GLY A 17 7.42 7.91 -1.13
N ALA A 18 6.47 8.16 -0.23
CA ALA A 18 6.38 7.52 1.09
C ALA A 18 5.46 6.28 1.10
N GLU A 19 5.14 5.70 -0.06
CA GLU A 19 4.08 4.68 -0.18
C GLU A 19 4.37 3.43 0.64
N LEU A 20 5.63 2.97 0.64
CA LEU A 20 6.04 1.78 1.38
C LEU A 20 5.94 2.00 2.90
N ASP A 21 6.32 3.18 3.39
CA ASP A 21 6.25 3.48 4.82
C ASP A 21 4.80 3.51 5.31
N VAL A 22 3.89 4.06 4.51
CA VAL A 22 2.45 4.01 4.76
C VAL A 22 1.94 2.56 4.80
N LEU A 23 2.35 1.73 3.84
CA LEU A 23 1.96 0.31 3.80
C LEU A 23 2.46 -0.46 5.03
N ILE A 24 3.70 -0.20 5.47
CA ILE A 24 4.27 -0.79 6.68
C ILE A 24 3.46 -0.37 7.92
N GLY A 25 3.15 0.92 8.05
CA GLY A 25 2.29 1.42 9.14
C GLY A 25 0.88 0.82 9.11
N ALA A 26 0.35 0.54 7.92
CA ALA A 26 -0.97 -0.05 7.72
C ALA A 26 -1.00 -1.59 7.81
N ARG A 27 0.13 -2.27 8.10
CA ARG A 27 0.25 -3.74 8.05
C ARG A 27 -0.87 -4.47 8.80
N ASN A 28 -1.19 -4.04 10.01
CA ASN A 28 -2.23 -4.71 10.82
C ASN A 28 -3.62 -4.54 10.19
N THR A 29 -3.93 -3.36 9.68
CA THR A 29 -5.18 -3.10 8.95
C THR A 29 -5.27 -3.97 7.69
N ILE A 30 -4.17 -4.10 6.94
CA ILE A 30 -4.13 -4.95 5.74
C ILE A 30 -4.42 -6.41 6.10
N LYS A 31 -3.78 -6.93 7.15
CA LYS A 31 -3.97 -8.33 7.59
C LYS A 31 -5.38 -8.61 8.13
N MET A 32 -5.92 -7.70 8.92
CA MET A 32 -7.23 -7.88 9.57
C MET A 32 -8.40 -7.63 8.63
N CYS A 33 -8.32 -6.56 7.83
CA CYS A 33 -9.44 -6.09 7.02
C CYS A 33 -9.38 -6.57 5.57
N LYS A 34 -8.21 -6.96 5.06
CA LYS A 34 -7.99 -7.38 3.66
C LYS A 34 -8.60 -6.38 2.64
N PRO A 35 -8.31 -5.07 2.75
CA PRO A 35 -8.88 -4.08 1.86
C PRO A 35 -8.39 -4.27 0.42
N LYS A 36 -9.18 -3.79 -0.53
CA LYS A 36 -8.65 -3.47 -1.87
C LYS A 36 -7.75 -2.24 -1.77
N ILE A 37 -6.57 -2.26 -2.38
CA ILE A 37 -5.58 -1.19 -2.25
C ILE A 37 -5.25 -0.62 -3.62
N LEU A 38 -5.35 0.70 -3.76
CA LEU A 38 -4.87 1.47 -4.92
C LEU A 38 -3.68 2.31 -4.48
N VAL A 39 -2.51 2.09 -5.09
CA VAL A 39 -1.28 2.82 -4.78
C VAL A 39 -0.79 3.56 -6.02
N GLU A 40 -0.62 4.87 -5.90
CA GLU A 40 0.03 5.69 -6.92
C GLU A 40 1.52 5.77 -6.60
N VAL A 41 2.35 5.06 -7.38
CA VAL A 41 3.80 5.00 -7.11
C VAL A 41 4.52 6.15 -7.81
N HIS A 42 5.02 7.09 -7.01
CA HIS A 42 5.73 8.25 -7.50
C HIS A 42 7.19 7.94 -7.82
N ALA A 43 7.69 8.55 -8.89
CA ALA A 43 9.11 8.52 -9.22
C ALA A 43 9.81 9.62 -8.44
N ILE A 44 10.82 9.27 -7.65
CA ILE A 44 11.72 10.27 -7.06
C ILE A 44 12.79 10.57 -8.11
N PRO A 45 12.91 11.82 -8.60
CA PRO A 45 13.88 12.17 -9.61
C PRO A 45 15.31 11.96 -9.08
N TYR A 46 16.26 11.72 -9.99
CA TYR A 46 17.71 11.54 -9.74
C TYR A 46 18.16 10.18 -9.21
N VAL A 47 17.26 9.21 -9.08
CA VAL A 47 17.60 7.86 -8.62
C VAL A 47 16.80 6.85 -9.44
N ASN A 48 17.37 5.69 -9.79
CA ASN A 48 16.64 4.58 -10.44
C ASN A 48 15.67 3.88 -9.45
N TRP A 49 15.05 4.66 -8.58
CA TRP A 49 14.33 4.26 -7.38
C TRP A 49 12.92 3.82 -7.71
N ARG A 50 12.32 4.30 -8.81
CA ARG A 50 10.95 3.94 -9.18
C ARG A 50 10.78 2.42 -9.31
N ILE A 51 11.66 1.74 -10.05
CA ILE A 51 11.58 0.28 -10.23
C ILE A 51 11.76 -0.44 -8.90
N LYS A 52 12.77 -0.04 -8.11
CA LYS A 52 13.01 -0.64 -6.79
C LYS A 52 11.86 -0.39 -5.82
N ASN A 53 11.23 0.78 -5.85
CA ASN A 53 10.12 1.12 -4.97
C ASN A 53 8.86 0.33 -5.34
N VAL A 54 8.53 0.25 -6.63
CA VAL A 54 7.43 -0.61 -7.12
C VAL A 54 7.66 -2.06 -6.68
N GLN A 55 8.87 -2.58 -6.89
CA GLN A 55 9.20 -3.96 -6.50
C GLN A 55 8.99 -4.19 -5.00
N ARG A 56 9.53 -3.32 -4.14
CA ARG A 56 9.37 -3.42 -2.68
C ARG A 56 7.92 -3.32 -2.22
N ILE A 57 7.13 -2.47 -2.87
CA ILE A 57 5.69 -2.33 -2.60
C ILE A 57 4.96 -3.63 -2.97
N VAL A 58 5.24 -4.18 -4.15
CA VAL A 58 4.63 -5.44 -4.61
C VAL A 58 5.01 -6.61 -3.71
N GLU A 59 6.30 -6.76 -3.38
CA GLU A 59 6.80 -7.78 -2.45
C GLU A 59 6.08 -7.69 -1.11
N PHE A 60 6.02 -6.50 -0.51
CA PHE A 60 5.33 -6.28 0.76
C PHE A 60 3.83 -6.66 0.67
N LEU A 61 3.14 -6.25 -0.39
CA LEU A 61 1.72 -6.55 -0.56
C LEU A 61 1.48 -8.07 -0.72
N MET A 62 2.29 -8.75 -1.52
CA MET A 62 2.19 -10.21 -1.71
C MET A 62 2.50 -10.98 -0.43
N GLU A 63 3.54 -10.59 0.32
CA GLU A 63 3.86 -11.17 1.64
C GLU A 63 2.72 -11.01 2.65
N ASN A 64 1.90 -9.97 2.50
CA ASN A 64 0.74 -9.70 3.35
C ASN A 64 -0.59 -10.19 2.75
N GLY A 65 -0.53 -11.07 1.74
CA GLY A 65 -1.69 -11.78 1.19
C GLY A 65 -2.54 -10.95 0.23
N VAL A 66 -2.00 -9.86 -0.33
CA VAL A 66 -2.67 -9.02 -1.32
C VAL A 66 -2.20 -9.41 -2.72
N LEU A 67 -3.14 -9.79 -3.59
CA LEU A 67 -2.87 -9.98 -5.01
C LEU A 67 -2.65 -8.61 -5.68
N THR A 68 -1.56 -8.48 -6.42
CA THR A 68 -1.18 -7.22 -7.08
C THR A 68 -1.39 -7.29 -8.59
N ILE A 69 -1.90 -6.21 -9.18
CA ILE A 69 -1.95 -5.99 -10.63
C ILE A 69 -1.31 -4.63 -10.89
N SER A 70 -0.22 -4.60 -11.67
CA SER A 70 0.42 -3.36 -12.13
C SER A 70 0.01 -3.06 -13.58
N ARG A 71 -0.27 -1.80 -13.87
CA ARG A 71 -0.55 -1.29 -15.23
C ARG A 71 0.40 -0.16 -15.57
#